data_AF-A0A4Q3IZI9-F1
#
_entry.id   AF-A0A4Q3IZI9-F1
#
_cell.length_a   1.000
_cell.length_b   1.000
_cell.length_c   1.000
_cell.angle_alpha   90.00
_cell.angle_beta   90.00
_cell.angle_gamma   90.00
#
_symmetry.space_group_name_H-M   'P 1'
#
loop_
_entity.id
_entity.type
_entity.pdbx_description
1 polymer ?
#
loop_
_entity_poly.entity_id
_entity_poly.type
_entity_poly.pdbx_seq_one_letter_code
_entity_poly.pdbx_strand_id
1 'polypeptide(L)'
;MDKSMLTGRNWLIATGLALALAGCDTVSMSSGAGVAELQTENTEAASVNIGSLSEVINRNPNDPQAYNTRGAAYARIGRYSDAISDFTKAVQIDANFAPAYTNRGLALRQSGRNDAALQDFNRATTANPNYAPAFVARANLLRLQGNSQQALSDLNTAIRL
;
A
#
# COMPACT_ATOMS: atom_id res chain seq x y z
N MET A 1 -57.74 12.82 7.13
CA MET A 1 -57.62 14.26 7.43
C MET A 1 -58.32 14.45 8.78
N ASP A 2 -57.75 14.95 9.86
CA ASP A 2 -56.79 16.04 10.07
C ASP A 2 -56.15 15.84 11.47
N LYS A 3 -54.89 16.25 11.69
CA LYS A 3 -54.20 16.16 12.99
C LYS A 3 -53.59 17.51 13.31
N SER A 4 -54.23 18.25 14.22
CA SER A 4 -53.69 19.47 14.82
C SER A 4 -53.65 19.35 16.35
N MET A 5 -52.42 19.53 16.85
CA MET A 5 -52.02 20.23 18.08
C MET A 5 -52.50 19.74 19.46
N LEU A 6 -51.53 19.53 20.36
CA LEU A 6 -51.53 19.85 21.80
C LEU A 6 -50.05 19.81 22.27
N THR A 7 -49.33 20.94 22.35
CA THR A 7 -49.12 21.83 23.52
C THR A 7 -48.86 21.13 24.85
N GLY A 8 -47.74 21.46 25.51
CA GLY A 8 -47.53 21.16 26.93
C GLY A 8 -46.11 21.41 27.44
N ARG A 9 -45.80 22.66 27.76
CA ARG A 9 -44.57 23.13 28.42
C ARG A 9 -44.78 23.01 29.94
N ASN A 10 -43.87 22.40 30.70
CA ASN A 10 -43.90 22.45 32.17
C ASN A 10 -42.52 22.87 32.71
N TRP A 11 -42.51 23.89 33.57
CA TRP A 11 -41.35 24.48 34.24
C TRP A 11 -41.52 24.35 35.77
N LEU A 12 -40.38 24.46 36.47
CA LEU A 12 -40.16 24.78 37.89
C LEU A 12 -40.26 23.62 38.89
N ILE A 13 -39.50 23.53 39.99
CA ILE A 13 -38.26 24.13 40.54
C ILE A 13 -37.86 23.13 41.63
N ALA A 14 -36.57 22.87 41.85
CA ALA A 14 -36.10 22.41 43.15
C ALA A 14 -34.71 22.99 43.43
N THR A 15 -34.69 23.93 44.36
CA THR A 15 -33.51 24.48 45.02
C THR A 15 -32.86 23.43 45.91
N GLY A 16 -31.53 23.24 45.77
CA GLY A 16 -30.73 22.36 46.62
C GLY A 16 -29.32 22.93 46.84
N LEU A 17 -29.15 23.49 48.04
CA LEU A 17 -27.97 23.96 48.75
C LEU A 17 -26.58 23.49 48.27
N ALA A 18 -25.66 24.44 48.11
CA ALA A 18 -24.25 24.22 47.86
C ALA A 18 -23.52 23.72 49.11
N LEU A 19 -22.69 22.68 48.95
CA LEU A 19 -21.57 22.37 49.84
C LEU A 19 -20.30 22.28 48.99
N ALA A 20 -19.38 23.20 49.22
CA ALA A 20 -18.06 23.20 48.60
C ALA A 20 -17.16 22.18 49.29
N LEU A 21 -16.56 21.27 48.51
CA LEU A 21 -15.35 20.57 48.91
C LEU A 21 -14.40 20.46 47.72
N ALA A 22 -13.23 21.07 47.92
CA ALA A 22 -11.90 20.77 47.39
C ALA A 22 -11.77 20.49 45.88
N GLY A 23 -11.06 21.40 45.22
CA GLY A 23 -10.59 21.26 43.86
C GLY A 23 -9.79 19.97 43.62
N CYS A 24 -10.07 19.37 42.47
CA CYS A 24 -9.09 18.63 41.69
C CYS A 24 -9.26 19.14 40.26
N ASP A 25 -8.19 19.75 39.73
CA ASP A 25 -8.13 20.24 38.36
C ASP A 25 -8.37 19.06 37.41
N THR A 26 -9.55 19.01 36.80
CA THR A 26 -9.80 18.13 35.66
C THR A 26 -9.69 18.97 34.40
N VAL A 27 -8.45 19.14 33.93
CA VAL A 27 -8.25 19.48 32.52
C VAL A 27 -8.70 18.27 31.71
N SER A 28 -9.90 18.40 31.17
CA SER A 28 -10.35 17.61 30.04
C SER A 28 -9.45 17.91 28.84
N MET A 29 -8.51 17.02 28.54
CA MET A 29 -7.93 16.88 27.20
C MET A 29 -8.03 15.40 26.81
N SER A 30 -9.09 15.14 26.05
CA SER A 30 -9.28 13.94 25.27
C SER A 30 -8.14 13.77 24.27
N SER A 31 -7.59 12.56 24.21
CA SER A 31 -7.43 11.76 22.99
C SER A 31 -6.31 10.76 23.26
N GLY A 32 -6.65 9.49 23.27
CA GLY A 32 -5.71 8.41 23.50
C GLY A 32 -4.54 8.49 22.54
N ALA A 33 -3.35 8.18 23.06
CA ALA A 33 -2.19 7.82 22.26
C ALA A 33 -2.50 6.51 21.51
N GLY A 34 -3.17 6.64 20.37
CA GLY A 34 -3.50 5.57 19.45
C GLY A 34 -2.81 5.86 18.13
N VAL A 35 -1.82 5.01 17.82
CA VAL A 35 -1.05 4.89 16.57
C VAL A 35 -0.31 6.15 16.09
N ALA A 36 0.98 5.99 15.79
CA ALA A 36 1.76 7.01 15.11
C ALA A 36 1.06 7.38 13.80
N GLU A 37 0.63 8.64 13.66
CA GLU A 37 0.36 9.22 12.34
C GLU A 37 1.66 9.10 11.55
N LEU A 38 1.71 8.15 10.60
CA LEU A 38 2.69 8.21 9.54
C LEU A 38 2.38 9.48 8.78
N GLN A 39 3.17 10.52 9.03
CA GLN A 39 3.17 11.77 8.27
C GLN A 39 3.39 11.41 6.80
N THR A 40 2.28 11.25 6.08
CA THR A 40 2.24 10.97 4.64
C THR A 40 2.51 12.23 3.83
N GLU A 41 2.87 13.33 4.48
CA GLU A 41 3.27 14.60 3.86
C GLU A 41 4.72 14.58 3.35
N ASN A 42 5.50 13.54 3.63
CA ASN A 42 6.90 13.48 3.19
C ASN A 42 7.13 12.84 1.81
N THR A 43 6.07 12.62 1.01
CA THR A 43 6.22 12.25 -0.41
C THR A 43 6.90 13.34 -1.24
N GLU A 44 6.94 14.60 -0.76
CA GLU A 44 7.67 15.68 -1.40
C GLU A 44 9.18 15.66 -1.08
N ALA A 45 9.60 15.14 0.08
CA ALA A 45 11.02 15.10 0.48
C ALA A 45 11.86 14.03 -0.25
N ALA A 46 11.21 13.13 -0.98
CA ALA A 46 11.84 12.27 -1.95
C ALA A 46 11.16 12.47 -3.30
N SER A 47 11.22 13.69 -3.85
CA SER A 47 10.86 13.93 -5.25
C SER A 47 11.72 13.01 -6.11
N VAL A 48 11.19 11.84 -6.45
CA VAL A 48 11.90 10.91 -7.33
C VAL A 48 11.99 11.63 -8.67
N ASN A 49 13.20 12.04 -9.05
CA ASN A 49 13.40 12.74 -10.30
C ASN A 49 13.28 11.72 -11.46
N ILE A 50 12.05 11.46 -11.87
CA ILE A 50 11.70 10.65 -13.05
C ILE A 50 12.43 11.17 -14.29
N GLY A 51 12.67 12.49 -14.37
CA GLY A 51 13.49 13.12 -15.40
C GLY A 51 14.92 12.57 -15.40
N SER A 52 15.63 12.59 -14.27
CA SER A 52 16.97 12.00 -14.14
C SER A 52 17.01 10.51 -14.48
N LEU A 53 16.01 9.74 -14.07
CA LEU A 53 15.93 8.32 -14.43
C LEU A 53 15.71 8.12 -15.94
N SER A 54 15.03 9.06 -16.60
CA SER A 54 14.88 9.05 -18.05
C SER A 54 16.18 9.39 -18.77
N GLU A 55 17.02 10.27 -18.22
CA GLU A 55 18.37 10.52 -18.75
C GLU A 55 19.27 9.28 -18.66
N VAL A 56 19.18 8.52 -17.57
CA VAL A 56 19.91 7.24 -17.42
C VAL A 56 19.52 6.27 -18.55
N ILE A 57 18.21 6.13 -18.81
CA ILE A 57 17.69 5.29 -19.89
C ILE A 57 18.15 5.80 -21.26
N ASN A 58 18.14 7.11 -21.50
CA ASN A 58 18.59 7.67 -22.78
C ASN A 58 20.06 7.39 -23.06
N ARG A 59 20.91 7.36 -22.02
CA ARG A 59 22.34 7.01 -22.14
C ARG A 59 22.56 5.51 -22.33
N ASN A 60 21.74 4.67 -21.71
CA ASN A 60 21.82 3.22 -21.86
C ASN A 60 20.42 2.60 -22.02
N PRO A 61 19.88 2.56 -23.26
CA PRO A 61 18.50 2.15 -23.50
C PRO A 61 18.28 0.63 -23.39
N ASN A 62 19.34 -0.14 -23.16
CA ASN A 62 19.32 -1.59 -23.00
C ASN A 62 19.67 -2.03 -21.57
N ASP A 63 19.56 -1.13 -20.58
CA ASP A 63 19.71 -1.48 -19.17
C ASP A 63 18.36 -1.84 -18.54
N PRO A 64 18.07 -3.12 -18.23
CA PRO A 64 16.80 -3.50 -17.62
C PRO A 64 16.62 -2.92 -16.21
N GLN A 65 17.70 -2.66 -15.48
CA GLN A 65 17.66 -2.10 -14.13
C GLN A 65 17.24 -0.63 -14.16
N ALA A 66 17.65 0.13 -15.19
CA ALA A 66 17.25 1.53 -15.35
C ALA A 66 15.73 1.66 -15.52
N TYR A 67 15.13 0.83 -16.39
CA TYR A 67 13.67 0.78 -16.54
C TYR A 67 12.99 0.28 -15.26
N ASN A 68 13.49 -0.77 -14.61
CA ASN A 68 12.91 -1.25 -13.36
C ASN A 68 12.94 -0.17 -12.25
N THR A 69 14.00 0.62 -12.17
CA THR A 69 14.12 1.70 -11.19
C THR A 69 13.11 2.82 -11.47
N ARG A 70 12.96 3.24 -12.74
CA ARG A 70 11.97 4.25 -13.12
C ARG A 70 10.53 3.73 -12.97
N GLY A 71 10.29 2.47 -13.29
CA GLY A 71 9.01 1.81 -13.05
C GLY A 71 8.64 1.80 -11.56
N ALA A 72 9.58 1.49 -10.67
CA ALA A 72 9.36 1.53 -9.22
C ALA A 72 9.06 2.95 -8.73
N ALA A 73 9.72 3.95 -9.31
CA ALA A 73 9.44 5.36 -9.04
C ALA A 73 8.02 5.75 -9.45
N TYR A 74 7.57 5.37 -10.66
CA TYR A 74 6.20 5.60 -11.10
C TYR A 74 5.17 4.90 -10.18
N ALA A 75 5.44 3.66 -9.77
CA ALA A 75 4.57 2.93 -8.87
C ALA A 75 4.42 3.60 -7.50
N ARG A 76 5.50 4.18 -6.96
CA ARG A 76 5.49 4.92 -5.68
C ARG A 76 4.58 6.15 -5.69
N ILE A 77 4.41 6.78 -6.86
CA ILE A 77 3.52 7.94 -7.04
C ILE A 77 2.16 7.58 -7.64
N GLY A 78 1.79 6.29 -7.63
CA GLY A 78 0.48 5.82 -8.09
C GLY A 78 0.30 5.74 -9.62
N ARG A 79 1.35 6.02 -10.40
CA ARG A 79 1.32 5.94 -11.88
C ARG A 79 1.56 4.50 -12.35
N TYR A 80 0.65 3.60 -12.03
CA TYR A 80 0.82 2.17 -12.28
C TYR A 80 0.88 1.79 -13.76
N SER A 81 0.20 2.52 -14.65
CA SER A 81 0.29 2.29 -16.10
C SER A 81 1.70 2.52 -16.64
N ASP A 82 2.34 3.62 -16.24
CA ASP A 82 3.71 3.95 -16.62
C ASP A 82 4.71 2.96 -16.00
N ALA A 83 4.48 2.59 -14.73
CA ALA A 83 5.28 1.57 -14.05
C ALA A 83 5.24 0.23 -14.80
N ILE A 84 4.04 -0.25 -15.17
CA ILE A 84 3.86 -1.49 -15.93
C ILE A 84 4.58 -1.43 -17.29
N SER A 85 4.55 -0.28 -17.97
CA SER A 85 5.27 -0.09 -19.24
C SER A 85 6.78 -0.24 -19.05
N ASP A 86 7.35 0.42 -18.04
CA ASP A 86 8.78 0.36 -17.74
C ASP A 86 9.22 -1.04 -17.30
N PHE A 87 8.47 -1.70 -16.40
CA PHE A 87 8.78 -3.08 -16.04
C PHE A 87 8.65 -4.04 -17.23
N THR A 88 7.71 -3.78 -18.14
CA THR A 88 7.57 -4.56 -19.37
C THR A 88 8.79 -4.42 -20.26
N LYS A 89 9.31 -3.20 -20.40
CA LYS A 89 10.55 -2.97 -21.14
C LYS A 89 11.75 -3.66 -20.48
N ALA A 90 11.84 -3.63 -19.15
CA ALA A 90 12.88 -4.33 -18.40
C ALA A 90 12.88 -5.85 -18.67
N VAL A 91 11.71 -6.51 -18.64
CA VAL A 91 11.62 -7.96 -18.91
C VAL A 91 11.75 -8.33 -20.39
N GLN A 92 11.54 -7.39 -21.32
CA GLN A 92 11.85 -7.57 -22.73
C GLN A 92 13.36 -7.53 -22.99
N ILE A 93 14.11 -6.72 -22.23
CA ILE A 93 15.56 -6.62 -22.32
C ILE A 93 16.21 -7.84 -21.65
N ASP A 94 15.75 -8.21 -20.45
CA ASP A 94 16.19 -9.41 -19.75
C ASP A 94 14.99 -10.25 -19.30
N ALA A 95 14.75 -11.34 -20.04
CA ALA A 95 13.64 -12.25 -19.81
C ALA A 95 13.74 -13.06 -18.50
N ASN A 96 14.87 -13.00 -17.79
CA ASN A 96 15.10 -13.63 -16.49
C ASN A 96 15.21 -12.62 -15.35
N PHE A 97 14.85 -11.35 -15.58
CA PHE A 97 14.96 -10.31 -14.56
C PHE A 97 13.83 -10.37 -13.53
N ALA A 98 13.98 -11.26 -12.54
CA ALA A 98 12.98 -11.53 -11.50
C ALA A 98 12.47 -10.28 -10.74
N PRO A 99 13.30 -9.26 -10.41
CA PRO A 99 12.81 -8.03 -9.80
C PRO A 99 11.77 -7.31 -10.65
N ALA A 100 11.95 -7.22 -11.96
CA ALA A 100 11.02 -6.53 -12.85
C ALA A 100 9.69 -7.28 -12.98
N TYR A 101 9.70 -8.61 -13.08
CA TYR A 101 8.47 -9.41 -13.01
C TYR A 101 7.74 -9.21 -11.68
N THR A 102 8.47 -9.25 -10.56
CA THR A 102 7.87 -9.03 -9.23
C THR A 102 7.24 -7.65 -9.12
N ASN A 103 7.94 -6.60 -9.54
CA ASN A 103 7.43 -5.24 -9.46
C ASN A 103 6.26 -4.99 -10.43
N ARG A 104 6.29 -5.59 -11.63
CA ARG A 104 5.16 -5.53 -12.57
C ARG A 104 3.94 -6.23 -12.01
N GLY A 105 4.12 -7.40 -11.39
CA GLY A 105 3.04 -8.12 -10.71
C GLY A 105 2.41 -7.30 -9.58
N LEU A 106 3.22 -6.60 -8.78
CA LEU A 106 2.71 -5.70 -7.74
C LEU A 106 1.90 -4.52 -8.33
N ALA A 107 2.39 -3.88 -9.39
CA ALA A 107 1.67 -2.79 -10.07
C ALA A 107 0.37 -3.28 -10.74
N LEU A 108 0.38 -4.47 -11.33
CA LEU A 108 -0.80 -5.13 -11.90
C LEU A 108 -1.85 -5.41 -10.82
N ARG A 109 -1.44 -5.96 -9.67
CA ARG A 109 -2.33 -6.20 -8.53
C ARG A 109 -2.97 -4.91 -8.04
N GLN A 110 -2.19 -3.84 -7.93
CA GLN A 110 -2.69 -2.53 -7.54
C GLN A 110 -3.66 -1.92 -8.57
N SER A 111 -3.57 -2.35 -9.83
CA SER A 111 -4.51 -2.01 -10.91
C SER A 111 -5.68 -2.99 -11.03
N GLY A 112 -5.88 -3.90 -10.06
CA GLY A 112 -6.96 -4.89 -10.05
C GLY A 112 -6.75 -6.11 -10.98
N ARG A 113 -5.58 -6.23 -11.62
CA ARG A 113 -5.26 -7.28 -12.60
C ARG A 113 -4.58 -8.48 -11.95
N ASN A 114 -5.30 -9.14 -11.04
CA ASN A 114 -4.76 -10.21 -10.19
C ASN A 114 -4.23 -11.42 -10.96
N ASP A 115 -4.91 -11.87 -12.02
CA ASP A 115 -4.45 -13.06 -12.77
C ASP A 115 -3.13 -12.80 -13.49
N ALA A 116 -2.98 -11.61 -14.09
CA ALA A 116 -1.73 -11.20 -14.72
C ALA A 116 -0.61 -11.02 -13.69
N ALA A 117 -0.93 -10.51 -12.50
CA ALA A 117 0.03 -10.42 -11.40
C ALA A 117 0.53 -11.80 -10.96
N LEU A 118 -0.36 -12.79 -10.84
CA LEU A 118 0.01 -14.16 -10.49
C LEU A 118 0.95 -14.79 -11.54
N GLN A 119 0.67 -14.57 -12.83
CA GLN A 119 1.55 -15.01 -13.92
C GLN A 119 2.96 -14.41 -13.80
N ASP A 120 3.05 -13.12 -13.52
CA ASP A 120 4.32 -12.43 -13.33
C ASP A 120 5.08 -12.95 -12.10
N PHE A 121 4.40 -13.17 -10.97
CA PHE A 121 5.05 -13.74 -9.79
C PHE A 121 5.54 -15.17 -10.05
N ASN A 122 4.76 -15.99 -10.77
CA ASN A 122 5.21 -17.31 -11.22
C ASN A 122 6.49 -17.20 -12.04
N ARG A 123 6.49 -16.33 -13.05
CA ARG A 123 7.67 -16.10 -13.90
C ARG A 123 8.86 -15.61 -13.09
N ALA A 124 8.68 -14.73 -12.10
CA ALA A 124 9.75 -14.26 -11.22
C ALA A 124 10.39 -15.40 -10.41
N THR A 125 9.59 -16.28 -9.81
CA THR A 125 10.10 -17.43 -9.04
C THR A 125 10.82 -18.46 -9.91
N THR A 126 10.39 -18.63 -11.16
CA THR A 126 11.09 -19.49 -12.13
C THR A 126 12.39 -18.85 -12.61
N ALA A 127 12.38 -17.53 -12.87
CA ALA A 127 13.53 -16.79 -13.36
C ALA A 127 14.67 -16.71 -12.33
N ASN A 128 14.32 -16.52 -11.05
CA ASN A 128 15.29 -16.58 -9.95
C ASN A 128 14.69 -17.30 -8.73
N PRO A 129 14.99 -18.61 -8.57
CA PRO A 129 14.51 -19.39 -7.42
C PRO A 129 15.07 -18.96 -6.07
N ASN A 130 16.09 -18.10 -6.03
CA ASN A 130 16.68 -17.56 -4.81
C ASN A 130 16.25 -16.12 -4.52
N TYR A 131 15.24 -15.60 -5.23
CA TYR A 131 14.72 -14.26 -5.02
C TYR A 131 13.49 -14.26 -4.10
N ALA A 132 13.75 -14.20 -2.78
CA ALA A 132 12.71 -14.22 -1.74
C ALA A 132 11.52 -13.25 -1.97
N PRO A 133 11.70 -12.00 -2.46
CA PRO A 133 10.58 -11.08 -2.69
C PRO A 133 9.51 -11.61 -3.66
N ALA A 134 9.89 -12.41 -4.66
CA ALA A 134 8.92 -13.00 -5.59
C ALA A 134 7.97 -13.99 -4.89
N PHE A 135 8.51 -14.83 -4.01
CA PHE A 135 7.72 -15.78 -3.22
C PHE A 135 6.79 -15.06 -2.25
N VAL A 136 7.29 -14.03 -1.54
CA VAL A 136 6.46 -13.22 -0.64
C VAL A 136 5.33 -12.53 -1.40
N ALA A 137 5.62 -11.94 -2.57
CA ALA A 137 4.61 -11.28 -3.38
C ALA A 137 3.53 -12.25 -3.88
N ARG A 138 3.94 -13.44 -4.34
CA ARG A 138 3.02 -14.50 -4.76
C ARG A 138 2.16 -15.02 -3.61
N ALA A 139 2.77 -15.33 -2.46
CA ALA A 139 2.07 -15.80 -1.27
C ALA A 139 0.99 -14.82 -0.82
N ASN A 140 1.29 -13.52 -0.84
CA ASN A 140 0.33 -12.49 -0.48
C ASN A 140 -0.88 -12.48 -1.41
N LEU A 141 -0.68 -12.66 -2.71
CA LEU A 141 -1.80 -12.75 -3.66
C LEU A 141 -2.59 -14.07 -3.49
N LEU A 142 -1.89 -15.20 -3.35
CA LEU A 142 -2.51 -16.51 -3.13
C LEU A 142 -3.37 -16.53 -1.86
N ARG A 143 -2.91 -15.91 -0.78
CA ARG A 143 -3.68 -15.76 0.47
C ARG A 143 -4.99 -15.00 0.23
N LEU A 144 -4.96 -13.92 -0.55
CA LEU A 144 -6.16 -13.16 -0.89
C LEU A 144 -7.14 -13.96 -1.75
N GLN A 145 -6.63 -14.91 -2.54
CA GLN A 145 -7.43 -15.83 -3.36
C GLN A 145 -7.93 -17.07 -2.58
N GLY A 146 -7.62 -17.20 -1.28
CA GLY A 146 -7.97 -18.36 -0.46
C GLY A 146 -7.05 -19.57 -0.61
N ASN A 147 -5.97 -19.45 -1.38
CA ASN A 147 -4.98 -20.50 -1.64
C ASN A 147 -3.92 -20.60 -0.51
N SER A 148 -4.39 -20.77 0.73
CA SER A 148 -3.57 -20.66 1.94
C SER A 148 -2.41 -21.67 2.03
N GLN A 149 -2.62 -22.90 1.54
CA GLN A 149 -1.58 -23.94 1.53
C GLN A 149 -0.39 -23.54 0.65
N GLN A 150 -0.66 -23.07 -0.57
CA GLN A 150 0.38 -22.62 -1.49
C GLN A 150 1.07 -21.35 -0.99
N ALA A 151 0.32 -20.42 -0.41
CA ALA A 151 0.88 -19.22 0.21
C ALA A 151 1.86 -19.56 1.35
N LEU A 152 1.50 -20.51 2.22
CA LEU A 152 2.38 -20.97 3.30
C LEU A 152 3.66 -21.62 2.75
N SER A 153 3.54 -22.44 1.70
CA SER A 153 4.70 -23.03 1.03
C SER A 153 5.65 -21.97 0.48
N ASP A 154 5.13 -20.92 -0.17
CA ASP A 154 5.94 -19.82 -0.69
C ASP A 154 6.63 -19.02 0.43
N LEU A 155 5.93 -18.74 1.53
CA LEU A 155 6.52 -18.06 2.69
C LEU A 155 7.62 -18.90 3.35
N ASN A 156 7.44 -20.22 3.47
CA ASN A 156 8.48 -21.12 3.98
C ASN A 156 9.71 -21.12 3.07
N THR A 157 9.51 -21.13 1.75
CA THR A 157 10.62 -20.98 0.80
C THR A 157 11.32 -19.63 1.00
N ALA A 158 10.58 -18.53 1.10
CA ALA A 158 11.15 -17.20 1.29
C ALA A 158 11.96 -17.06 2.59
N ILE A 159 11.54 -17.73 3.68
CA ILE A 159 12.25 -17.75 4.97
C ILE A 159 13.55 -18.56 4.90
N ARG A 160 13.61 -19.59 4.04
CA ARG A 160 14.79 -20.46 3.88
C ARG A 160 15.90 -19.80 3.04
N LEU A 161 15.54 -18.87 2.17
CA LEU A 161 16.47 -18.12 1.31
C LEU A 161 17.17 -17.00 2.09
#